data_AF-A0A538HE23-F1
#
_entry.id   AF-A0A538HE23-F1
#
_cell.length_a   1.000
_cell.length_b   1.000
_cell.length_c   1.000
_cell.angle_alpha   90.00
_cell.angle_beta   90.00
_cell.angle_gamma   90.00
#
_symmetry.space_group_name_H-M   'P 1'
#
loop_
_entity.id
_entity.type
_entity.pdbx_description
1 polymer ?
#
loop_
_entity_poly.entity_id
_entity_poly.type
_entity_poly.pdbx_seq_one_letter_code
_entity_poly.pdbx_strand_id
1 'polypeptide(L)' 'MNPVVRDGLEVLMAVAVGGMLWQAVGRLRRGEIRVYRCVSCARPTSRAYAVCRHCGAPQP' A
#
# COMPACT_ATOMS: atom_id res chain seq x y z
N MET A 1 -29.77 17.84 11.55
CA MET A 1 -28.82 17.90 10.40
C MET A 1 -29.66 17.94 9.13
N ASN A 2 -29.41 18.89 8.22
CA ASN A 2 -30.18 19.01 6.98
C ASN A 2 -29.85 17.80 6.06
N PRO A 3 -30.83 17.06 5.51
CA PRO A 3 -30.59 15.87 4.69
C PRO A 3 -29.64 16.15 3.51
N VAL A 4 -29.75 17.32 2.89
CA VAL A 4 -28.86 17.74 1.78
C VAL A 4 -27.39 17.79 2.20
N VAL A 5 -27.12 18.23 3.43
CA VAL A 5 -25.76 18.30 3.98
C VAL A 5 -25.22 16.89 4.24
N ARG A 6 -26.07 15.97 4.73
CA ARG A 6 -25.68 14.58 4.95
C ARG A 6 -25.37 13.88 3.63
N ASP A 7 -26.28 13.95 2.67
CA ASP A 7 -26.12 13.28 1.37
C ASP A 7 -24.90 13.84 0.62
N GLY A 8 -24.69 15.15 0.67
CA GLY A 8 -23.49 15.77 0.11
C GLY A 8 -22.21 15.26 0.75
N LEU A 9 -22.19 15.06 2.07
CA LEU A 9 -21.03 14.53 2.78
C LEU A 9 -20.77 13.06 2.44
N GLU A 10 -21.82 12.25 2.31
CA GLU A 10 -21.71 10.84 1.91
C GLU A 10 -21.13 10.71 0.50
N VAL A 11 -21.58 11.54 -0.45
CA VAL A 11 -21.03 11.57 -1.82
C VAL A 11 -19.57 11.99 -1.82
N LEU A 12 -19.20 13.03 -1.07
CA LEU A 12 -17.80 13.48 -0.97
C LEU A 12 -16.90 12.39 -0.38
N MET A 13 -17.37 11.66 0.65
CA MET A 13 -16.65 10.52 1.19
C MET A 13 -16.47 9.41 0.15
N ALA A 14 -17.51 9.07 -0.61
CA ALA A 14 -17.42 8.05 -1.66
C ALA A 14 -16.41 8.44 -2.75
N VAL A 15 -16.42 9.69 -3.19
CA VAL A 15 -15.46 10.22 -4.17
C VAL A 15 -14.03 10.19 -3.62
N ALA A 16 -13.83 10.60 -2.37
CA ALA A 16 -12.52 10.58 -1.73
C ALA A 16 -11.96 9.16 -1.62
N VAL A 17 -12.76 8.21 -1.12
CA VAL A 17 -12.35 6.81 -0.99
C VAL A 17 -12.11 6.18 -2.37
N GLY A 18 -13.00 6.42 -3.33
CA GLY A 18 -12.84 5.94 -4.70
C GLY A 18 -11.57 6.46 -5.37
N GLY A 19 -11.25 7.74 -5.18
CA GLY A 19 -10.01 8.35 -5.67
C GLY A 19 -8.76 7.74 -5.05
N MET A 20 -8.76 7.49 -3.73
CA MET A 20 -7.64 6.82 -3.05
C MET A 20 -7.43 5.39 -3.56
N LEU A 21 -8.52 4.63 -3.71
CA LEU A 21 -8.47 3.27 -4.26
C LEU A 21 -7.95 3.26 -5.69
N TRP A 22 -8.43 4.17 -6.54
CA TRP A 22 -7.97 4.29 -7.92
C TRP A 22 -6.48 4.62 -8.00
N GLN A 23 -5.98 5.52 -7.15
CA GLN A 23 -4.56 5.84 -7.06
C GLN A 23 -3.72 4.64 -6.60
N ALA A 24 -4.18 3.90 -5.58
CA ALA A 24 -3.50 2.69 -5.11
C ALA A 24 -3.43 1.61 -6.20
N VAL A 25 -4.53 1.36 -6.91
CA VAL A 25 -4.58 0.43 -8.06
C VAL A 25 -3.68 0.92 -9.20
N GLY A 26 -3.64 2.22 -9.48
CA GLY A 26 -2.75 2.81 -10.46
C GLY A 26 -1.27 2.55 -10.14
N ARG A 27 -0.87 2.74 -8.88
CA ARG A 27 0.50 2.44 -8.40
C ARG A 27 0.86 0.96 -8.51
N LEU A 28 -0.09 0.08 -8.17
CA LEU A 28 0.05 -1.37 -8.35
C LEU A 28 0.25 -1.74 -9.83
N ARG A 29 -0.59 -1.21 -10.73
CA ARG A 29 -0.51 -1.47 -12.18
C ARG A 29 0.78 -0.95 -12.81
N ARG A 30 1.30 0.18 -12.33
CA ARG A 30 2.60 0.72 -12.77
C ARG A 30 3.80 -0.04 -12.20
N GLY A 31 3.58 -1.03 -11.33
CA GLY A 31 4.67 -1.80 -10.72
C GLY A 31 5.55 -0.97 -9.77
N GLU A 32 5.05 0.16 -9.26
CA GLU A 32 5.82 1.04 -8.35
C GLU A 32 6.10 0.36 -7.00
N ILE A 33 5.35 -0.69 -6.66
CA ILE A 33 5.59 -1.48 -5.44
C ILE A 33 6.79 -2.40 -5.66
N ARG A 34 7.97 -1.90 -5.28
CA ARG A 34 9.20 -2.70 -5.27
C ARG A 34 9.17 -3.69 -4.11
N VAL A 35 8.97 -4.96 -4.42
CA VAL A 35 9.10 -6.05 -3.45
C VAL A 35 10.59 -6.33 -3.27
N TYR A 36 11.13 -5.96 -2.11
CA TYR A 36 12.48 -6.35 -1.72
C TYR A 36 12.50 -7.85 -1.41
N ARG A 37 13.51 -8.55 -1.91
CA ARG A 37 13.73 -9.98 -1.67
C ARG A 37 15.05 -10.18 -0.96
N CYS A 38 15.08 -11.13 -0.04
CA CYS A 38 16.30 -11.50 0.65
C CYS A 38 17.34 -12.03 -0.35
N VAL A 39 18.58 -11.54 -0.27
CA VAL A 39 19.69 -12.00 -1.12
C VAL A 39 20.04 -13.48 -0.96
N SER A 40 19.67 -14.08 0.18
CA SER A 40 20.00 -15.48 0.50
C SER A 40 18.85 -16.44 0.18
N CYS A 41 17.63 -16.16 0.62
CA CYS A 41 16.50 -17.09 0.50
C CYS A 41 15.42 -16.67 -0.51
N ALA A 42 15.62 -15.55 -1.22
CA ALA A 42 14.70 -14.97 -2.20
C ALA A 42 13.26 -14.66 -1.69
N ARG A 43 13.00 -14.84 -0.39
CA ARG A 43 11.69 -14.52 0.21
C ARG A 43 11.48 -13.01 0.30
N PRO A 44 10.22 -12.53 0.25
CA PRO A 44 9.90 -11.12 0.45
C PRO A 44 10.43 -10.65 1.81
N THR A 45 11.20 -9.56 1.83
CA THR A 45 11.72 -8.95 3.05
C THR A 45 11.50 -7.43 2.98
N SER A 46 11.36 -6.78 4.13
CA SER A 46 11.36 -5.32 4.19
C SER A 46 12.80 -4.80 4.24
N ARG A 47 13.06 -3.70 3.53
CA ARG A 47 14.35 -2.98 3.59
C ARG A 47 14.63 -2.38 4.98
N ALA A 48 13.61 -2.24 5.82
CA ALA A 48 13.76 -1.63 7.14
C ALA A 48 14.50 -2.50 8.15
N TYR A 49 14.72 -3.79 7.86
CA TYR A 49 15.33 -4.74 8.79
C TYR A 49 16.74 -5.12 8.34
N ALA A 50 17.70 -5.01 9.26
CA ALA A 50 19.09 -5.41 9.05
C ALA A 50 19.26 -6.93 8.84
N VAL A 51 18.27 -7.74 9.22
CA VAL A 51 18.26 -9.20 9.09
C VAL A 51 16.95 -9.70 8.51
N CYS A 52 17.01 -10.75 7.69
CA CYS A 52 15.83 -11.41 7.15
C CYS A 52 15.11 -12.20 8.26
N ARG A 53 13.80 -11.94 8.48
CA ARG A 53 12.99 -12.69 9.46
C ARG A 53 12.81 -14.18 9.15
N HIS A 54 13.04 -14.61 7.90
CA HIS A 54 12.84 -16.00 7.50
C HIS A 54 14.08 -16.87 7.67
N CYS A 55 15.25 -16.35 7.28
CA CYS A 55 16.50 -17.14 7.26
C CYS A 55 17.61 -16.55 8.13
N GLY A 56 17.41 -15.38 8.75
CA GLY A 56 18.39 -14.73 9.61
C GLY A 56 19.56 -14.07 8.87
N ALA A 57 19.62 -14.14 7.54
CA ALA A 57 20.73 -13.57 6.78
C ALA A 57 20.73 -12.03 6.84
N PRO A 58 21.91 -11.39 6.99
CA PRO A 58 22.03 -9.93 6.97
C PRO A 58 21.55 -9.37 5.62
N GLN A 59 20.85 -8.23 5.67
CA GLN A 59 20.38 -7.51 4.49
C GLN A 59 21.18 -6.21 4.29
N PRO A 60 21.52 -5.86 3.03
CA PRO A 60 22.24 -4.62 2.71
C PRO A 60 21.38 -3.36 2.79
#